data_AF-A0A257NJB8-F1
#
_entry.id   AF-A0A257NJB8-F1
#
_cell.length_a   1.000
_cell.length_b   1.000
_cell.length_c   1.000
_cell.angle_alpha   90.00
_cell.angle_beta   90.00
_cell.angle_gamma   90.00
#
_symmetry.space_group_name_H-M   'P 1'
#
loop_
_entity.id
_entity.type
_entity.pdbx_description
1 polymer ?
#
loop_
_entity_poly.entity_id
_entity_poly.type
_entity_poly.pdbx_seq_one_letter_code
_entity_poly.pdbx_strand_id
1 'polypeptide(L)'
;MNVTMLLADSAQVADGKLYILGGGWSVCGPQPTPTAVAIKVSVDVHEFDLDHHWELFLEDADGNLVHFDTPEGPQSLEIRGDFTAVQPQGVPAGTSVDVPLAINLGPVPLPPGG
;
A
#
# COMPACT_ATOMS: atom_id res chain seq x y z
N MET A 1 14.79 -3.90 6.05
CA MET A 1 13.37 -3.74 5.64
C MET A 1 13.07 -4.56 4.38
N ASN A 2 11.90 -5.20 4.35
CA ASN A 2 11.33 -5.81 3.14
C ASN A 2 9.86 -5.42 3.01
N VAL A 3 9.41 -5.10 1.79
CA VAL A 3 8.02 -4.73 1.52
C VAL A 3 7.38 -5.77 0.60
N THR A 4 6.23 -6.29 1.00
CA THR A 4 5.35 -7.10 0.16
C THR A 4 4.06 -6.33 -0.09
N MET A 5 3.65 -6.24 -1.35
CA MET A 5 2.43 -5.54 -1.76
C MET A 5 1.53 -6.48 -2.57
N LEU A 6 0.22 -6.29 -2.43
CA LEU A 6 -0.78 -7.03 -3.19
C LEU A 6 -1.96 -6.13 -3.52
N LEU A 7 -2.41 -6.18 -4.78
CA LEU A 7 -3.67 -5.58 -5.20
C LEU A 7 -4.84 -6.43 -4.69
N ALA A 8 -5.90 -5.76 -4.25
CA ALA A 8 -7.11 -6.38 -3.72
C ALA A 8 -8.36 -5.55 -4.07
N ASP A 9 -9.53 -6.14 -3.89
CA ASP A 9 -10.79 -5.40 -4.00
C ASP A 9 -10.98 -4.49 -2.76
N SER A 10 -10.55 -4.97 -1.60
CA SER A 10 -10.51 -4.21 -0.35
C SER A 10 -9.47 -4.80 0.61
N ALA A 11 -8.94 -3.96 1.50
CA ALA A 11 -8.05 -4.39 2.58
C ALA A 11 -8.42 -3.72 3.90
N GLN A 12 -8.15 -4.38 5.02
CA GLN A 12 -8.41 -3.84 6.35
C GLN A 12 -7.32 -4.28 7.33
N VAL A 13 -6.84 -3.34 8.15
CA VAL A 13 -6.05 -3.68 9.33
C VAL A 13 -6.96 -3.69 10.55
N ALA A 14 -7.02 -4.84 11.23
CA ALA A 14 -7.74 -4.98 12.50
C ALA A 14 -7.00 -6.00 13.39
N ASP A 15 -6.88 -5.68 14.68
CA ASP A 15 -6.21 -6.53 15.68
C ASP A 15 -4.80 -7.00 15.26
N GLY A 16 -4.03 -6.11 14.64
CA GLY A 16 -2.68 -6.40 14.15
C GLY A 16 -2.61 -7.34 12.95
N LYS A 17 -3.74 -7.65 12.30
CA LYS A 17 -3.81 -8.49 11.11
C LYS A 17 -4.22 -7.68 9.89
N LEU A 18 -3.62 -8.02 8.75
CA LEU A 18 -4.01 -7.52 7.44
C LEU A 18 -5.03 -8.49 6.81
N TYR A 19 -6.28 -8.07 6.77
CA TYR A 19 -7.34 -8.74 6.03
C TYR A 19 -7.32 -8.27 4.58
N ILE A 20 -7.29 -9.22 3.64
CA ILE A 20 -7.24 -8.96 2.21
C ILE A 20 -8.45 -9.62 1.57
N LEU A 21 -9.32 -8.84 0.95
CA LEU A 21 -10.55 -9.30 0.31
C LEU A 21 -10.40 -9.18 -1.21
N GLY A 22 -10.58 -10.29 -1.93
CA GLY A 22 -10.38 -10.32 -3.39
C GLY A 22 -8.94 -10.03 -3.82
N GLY A 23 -7.95 -10.48 -3.04
CA GLY A 23 -6.54 -10.22 -3.32
C GLY A 23 -5.97 -10.99 -4.53
N GLY A 24 -4.96 -10.41 -5.16
CA GLY A 24 -4.14 -11.09 -6.19
C GLY A 24 -4.67 -11.00 -7.60
N TRP A 25 -5.55 -10.05 -7.89
CA TRP A 25 -5.91 -9.74 -9.27
C TRP A 25 -4.79 -8.96 -9.96
N SER A 26 -4.70 -9.14 -11.27
CA SER A 26 -3.76 -8.46 -12.16
C SER A 26 -4.44 -7.83 -13.38
N VAL A 27 -5.78 -7.90 -13.42
CA VAL A 27 -6.62 -7.38 -14.49
C VAL A 27 -7.82 -6.68 -13.85
N CYS A 28 -8.08 -5.45 -14.24
CA CYS A 28 -9.26 -4.70 -13.84
C CYS A 28 -10.39 -4.89 -14.87
N GLY A 29 -11.64 -4.83 -14.41
CA GLY A 29 -12.80 -4.85 -15.28
C GLY A 29 -12.93 -3.56 -16.12
N PRO A 30 -13.84 -3.52 -17.11
CA PRO A 30 -14.00 -2.37 -18.01
C PRO A 30 -14.59 -1.12 -17.32
N GLN A 31 -14.94 -1.20 -16.05
CA GLN A 31 -15.50 -0.10 -15.27
C GLN A 31 -14.60 0.18 -14.07
N PRO A 32 -14.39 1.46 -13.69
CA PRO A 32 -13.68 1.80 -12.46
C PRO A 32 -14.35 1.14 -11.26
N THR A 33 -13.63 0.25 -10.59
CA THR A 33 -14.06 -0.37 -9.34
C THR A 33 -13.22 0.15 -8.18
N PRO A 34 -13.77 0.20 -6.95
CA PRO A 34 -12.95 0.35 -5.75
C PRO A 34 -11.85 -0.72 -5.74
N THR A 35 -10.68 -0.32 -5.26
CA THR A 35 -9.52 -1.20 -5.16
C THR A 35 -8.77 -0.92 -3.86
N ALA A 36 -7.89 -1.82 -3.48
CA ALA A 36 -7.00 -1.62 -2.36
C ALA A 36 -5.59 -2.11 -2.66
N VAL A 37 -4.64 -1.48 -1.97
CA VAL A 37 -3.26 -1.95 -1.88
C VAL A 37 -3.05 -2.45 -0.46
N ALA A 38 -2.88 -3.76 -0.33
CA ALA A 38 -2.51 -4.41 0.91
C ALA A 38 -0.98 -4.45 0.99
N ILE A 39 -0.40 -3.84 2.02
CA ILE A 39 1.06 -3.70 2.17
C ILE A 39 1.47 -4.33 3.49
N LYS A 40 2.53 -5.12 3.45
CA LYS A 40 3.20 -5.65 4.63
C LYS A 40 4.65 -5.23 4.61
N VAL A 41 5.04 -4.42 5.59
CA VAL A 41 6.42 -3.97 5.76
C VAL A 41 7.06 -4.79 6.87
N SER A 42 8.01 -5.65 6.52
CA SER A 42 8.83 -6.39 7.48
C SER A 42 9.99 -5.50 7.92
N VAL A 43 9.97 -5.11 9.19
CA VAL A 43 10.97 -4.24 9.82
C VAL A 43 11.96 -5.09 10.59
N ASP A 44 13.24 -4.92 10.28
CA ASP A 44 14.31 -5.67 10.91
C ASP A 44 14.71 -5.05 12.25
N VAL A 45 15.34 -5.84 13.13
CA VAL A 45 15.65 -5.44 14.51
C VAL A 45 16.49 -4.16 14.66
N HIS A 46 17.26 -3.79 13.64
CA HIS A 46 18.11 -2.59 13.64
C HIS A 46 17.35 -1.32 13.21
N GLU A 47 16.09 -1.46 12.79
CA GLU A 47 15.23 -0.38 12.32
C GLU A 47 14.12 -0.02 13.32
N PHE A 48 14.10 -0.68 14.49
CA PHE A 48 13.17 -0.36 15.57
C PHE A 48 13.46 1.02 16.18
N ASP A 49 12.39 1.67 16.62
CA ASP A 49 12.40 3.02 17.21
C ASP A 49 12.94 4.12 16.29
N LEU A 50 13.06 3.83 14.98
CA LEU A 50 13.33 4.81 13.94
C LEU A 50 12.03 5.18 13.23
N ASP A 51 11.88 6.46 12.93
CA ASP A 51 10.77 6.96 12.11
C ASP A 51 11.04 6.66 10.64
N HIS A 52 10.05 6.04 9.98
CA HIS A 52 10.10 5.69 8.57
C HIS A 52 9.03 6.45 7.82
N HIS A 53 9.44 7.21 6.80
CA HIS A 53 8.55 7.84 5.84
C HIS A 53 8.35 6.93 4.63
N TRP A 54 7.13 6.84 4.12
CA TRP A 54 6.84 6.12 2.88
C TRP A 54 5.91 6.92 1.98
N GLU A 55 6.08 6.70 0.69
CA GLU A 55 5.28 7.29 -0.38
C GLU A 55 4.86 6.17 -1.34
N LEU A 56 3.63 6.25 -1.84
CA LEU A 56 3.04 5.34 -2.81
C LEU A 56 2.52 6.17 -3.98
N PHE A 57 2.99 5.82 -5.16
CA PHE A 57 2.64 6.46 -6.42
C PHE A 57 1.98 5.44 -7.36
N LEU A 58 1.11 5.95 -8.23
CA LEU A 58 0.69 5.20 -9.41
C LEU A 58 1.55 5.60 -10.61
N GLU A 59 2.26 4.63 -11.17
CA GLU A 59 3.14 4.80 -12.31
C GLU A 59 2.65 3.98 -13.51
N ASP A 60 2.93 4.48 -14.72
CA ASP A 60 2.75 3.75 -15.97
C ASP A 60 3.88 2.74 -16.21
N ALA A 61 3.82 2.02 -17.33
CA ALA A 61 4.83 1.01 -17.69
C ALA A 61 6.24 1.59 -17.94
N ASP A 62 6.34 2.91 -18.16
CA ASP A 62 7.59 3.62 -18.41
C ASP A 62 8.12 4.29 -17.12
N GLY A 63 7.42 4.15 -15.99
CA GLY A 63 7.79 4.72 -14.69
C GLY A 63 7.40 6.19 -14.52
N ASN A 64 6.51 6.72 -15.37
CA ASN A 64 5.99 8.07 -15.18
C ASN A 64 4.75 8.05 -14.29
N LEU A 65 4.55 9.11 -13.51
CA LEU A 65 3.33 9.26 -12.72
C LEU A 65 2.10 9.34 -13.64
N VAL A 66 1.09 8.55 -13.31
CA VAL A 66 -0.21 8.64 -13.97
C VAL A 66 -0.91 9.92 -13.51
N HIS A 67 -1.30 10.75 -14.48
CA HIS A 67 -2.03 11.99 -14.25
C HIS A 67 -3.51 11.84 -14.63
N PHE A 68 -4.37 12.42 -13.80
CA PHE A 68 -5.81 12.49 -13.97
C PHE A 68 -6.23 13.93 -14.17
N ASP A 69 -7.13 14.17 -15.13
CA ASP A 69 -7.78 15.47 -15.27
C ASP A 69 -8.78 15.67 -14.14
N THR A 70 -8.53 16.65 -13.27
CA THR A 70 -9.49 17.08 -12.25
C THR A 70 -9.91 18.53 -12.51
N PRO A 71 -11.02 19.00 -11.90
CA PRO A 71 -11.44 20.40 -12.02
C PRO A 71 -10.36 21.42 -11.60
N GLU A 72 -9.40 21.01 -10.76
CA GLU A 72 -8.28 21.83 -10.30
C GLU A 72 -7.03 21.74 -11.19
N GLY A 73 -7.07 20.90 -12.23
CA GLY A 73 -5.97 20.63 -13.15
C GLY A 73 -5.47 19.18 -13.06
N PRO A 74 -4.42 18.82 -13.83
CA PRO A 74 -3.85 17.48 -13.78
C PRO A 74 -3.29 17.14 -12.39
N GLN A 75 -3.71 16.03 -11.80
CA GLN A 75 -3.23 15.52 -10.50
C GLN A 75 -2.79 14.07 -10.61
N SER A 76 -1.84 13.63 -9.78
CA SER A 76 -1.41 12.23 -9.69
C SER A 76 -1.92 11.56 -8.42
N LEU A 77 -2.04 10.23 -8.42
CA LEU A 77 -2.32 9.49 -7.20
C LEU A 77 -1.04 9.38 -6.38
N GLU A 78 -1.05 10.04 -5.23
CA GLU A 78 0.05 10.03 -4.28
C GLU A 78 -0.50 9.83 -2.86
N ILE A 79 0.06 8.87 -2.14
CA ILE A 79 -0.31 8.57 -0.76
C ILE A 79 0.98 8.47 0.03
N ARG A 80 1.02 9.15 1.18
CA ARG A 80 2.19 9.17 2.04
C ARG A 80 1.80 8.86 3.48
N GLY A 81 2.77 8.40 4.25
CA GLY A 81 2.60 8.21 5.67
C GLY A 81 3.92 7.98 6.37
N ASP A 82 3.81 7.91 7.69
CA ASP A 82 4.94 7.67 8.57
C ASP A 82 4.59 6.52 9.52
N PHE A 83 5.58 5.70 9.87
CA PHE A 83 5.43 4.70 10.91
C PHE A 83 6.73 4.50 11.69
N THR A 84 6.59 4.01 12.92
CA THR A 84 7.70 3.62 13.80
C THR A 84 7.37 2.23 14.32
N ALA A 85 8.23 1.25 14.06
CA ALA A 85 8.04 -0.10 14.59
C ALA A 85 8.78 -0.22 15.93
N VAL A 86 8.13 -0.85 16.89
CA VAL A 86 8.69 -1.07 18.24
C VAL A 86 9.05 -2.53 18.43
N GLN A 87 10.11 -2.77 19.19
CA GLN A 87 10.50 -4.13 19.55
C GLN A 87 9.38 -4.82 20.36
N PRO A 88 8.91 -6.00 19.94
CA PRO A 88 7.83 -6.70 20.64
C PRO A 88 8.36 -7.36 21.92
N GLN A 89 7.61 -7.23 23.01
CA GLN A 89 7.97 -7.86 24.29
C GLN A 89 7.71 -9.37 24.26
N GLY A 90 8.64 -10.16 24.82
CA GLY A 90 8.46 -11.62 24.96
C GLY A 90 8.72 -12.43 23.68
N VAL A 91 9.28 -11.81 22.64
CA VAL A 91 9.63 -12.46 21.37
C VAL A 91 11.15 -12.69 21.31
N PRO A 92 11.64 -13.80 20.70
CA PRO A 92 13.07 -14.04 20.57
C PRO A 92 13.82 -12.89 19.91
N ALA A 93 15.04 -12.62 20.41
CA ALA A 93 15.93 -11.64 19.81
C ALA A 93 16.18 -11.99 18.32
N GLY A 94 16.15 -10.97 17.45
CA GLY A 94 16.31 -11.15 16.01
C GLY A 94 15.02 -11.33 15.21
N THR A 95 13.86 -11.35 15.86
CA THR A 95 12.57 -11.47 15.14
C THR A 95 12.18 -10.13 14.51
N SER A 96 11.92 -10.11 13.21
CA SER A 96 11.34 -8.96 12.52
C SER A 96 9.88 -8.74 12.93
N VAL A 97 9.40 -7.51 12.78
CA VAL A 97 7.98 -7.17 12.99
C VAL A 97 7.37 -6.77 11.67
N ASP A 98 6.19 -7.32 11.38
CA ASP A 98 5.38 -6.89 10.25
C ASP A 98 4.51 -5.68 10.64
N VAL A 99 4.62 -4.58 9.90
CA VAL A 99 3.73 -3.43 9.94
C VAL A 99 2.74 -3.56 8.77
N PRO A 100 1.47 -3.90 9.03
CA PRO A 100 0.45 -3.98 8.00
C PRO A 100 -0.11 -2.59 7.68
N LEU A 101 -0.27 -2.29 6.40
CA LEU A 101 -0.99 -1.11 5.91
C LEU A 101 -2.09 -1.55 4.95
N ALA A 102 -3.25 -0.91 5.04
CA ALA A 102 -4.37 -1.13 4.14
C ALA A 102 -4.78 0.19 3.52
N ILE A 103 -4.51 0.35 2.23
CA ILE A 103 -4.85 1.55 1.48
C ILE A 103 -6.06 1.23 0.62
N ASN A 104 -7.23 1.81 0.92
CA ASN A 104 -8.43 1.64 0.10
C ASN A 104 -8.60 2.88 -0.78
N LEU A 105 -8.70 2.65 -2.07
CA LEU A 105 -8.88 3.64 -3.10
C LEU A 105 -10.32 3.60 -3.58
N GLY A 106 -10.92 4.78 -3.78
CA GLY A 106 -12.14 4.89 -4.56
C GLY A 106 -11.90 4.46 -6.02
N PRO A 107 -12.93 4.50 -6.87
CA PRO A 107 -12.77 4.22 -8.29
C PRO A 107 -11.74 5.19 -8.91
N VAL A 108 -10.59 4.65 -9.34
CA VAL A 108 -9.56 5.43 -10.02
C VAL A 108 -9.94 5.53 -11.49
N PRO A 109 -10.03 6.75 -12.08
CA PRO A 109 -10.49 6.94 -13.45
C PRO A 109 -9.38 6.62 -14.46
N LEU A 110 -8.97 5.34 -14.53
CA LEU A 110 -7.99 4.87 -15.50
C LEU A 110 -8.64 4.65 -16.86
N PRO A 111 -7.97 5.01 -17.96
CA PRO A 111 -8.43 4.66 -19.30
C PRO A 111 -8.45 3.14 -19.49
N PRO A 112 -9.30 2.60 -20.37
CA PRO A 112 -9.31 1.18 -20.67
C PRO A 112 -7.94 0.70 -21.19
N GLY A 113 -7.39 -0.34 -20.57
CA GLY A 113 -6.10 -0.92 -20.95
C GLY A 113 -4.91 -0.49 -20.08
N GLY A 114 -5.12 0.40 -19.12
CA GLY A 114 -4.05 1.01 -18.32
C GLY A 114 -3.81 2.44 -18.75
#